data_AF-K6YFH2-F1
#
_entry.id   AF-K6YFH2-F1
#
_cell.length_a   1.000
_cell.length_b   1.000
_cell.length_c   1.000
_cell.angle_alpha   90.00
_cell.angle_beta   90.00
_cell.angle_gamma   90.00
#
_symmetry.space_group_name_H-M   'P 1'
#
loop_
_entity.id
_entity.type
_entity.pdbx_description
1 polymer ?
#
loop_
_entity_poly.entity_id
_entity_poly.type
_entity_poly.pdbx_seq_one_letter_code
_entity_poly.pdbx_strand_id
1 'polypeptide(L)'
;MKIVLLLILLVPFNTQASSFKELGERGGTKNGVLEKLGNPSIKKKFLAPNFEIKGVGNSTCFKANNLKLIDVWAYKKPKGFYQLVFDKEELICLRWSSSEEPFANIQP
;
A
#
# COMPACT_ATOMS: atom_id res chain seq x y z
N MET A 1 -42.56 -8.71 22.58
CA MET A 1 -41.97 -7.55 21.83
C MET A 1 -40.48 -7.47 22.13
N LYS A 2 -39.70 -7.19 21.09
CA LYS A 2 -38.27 -6.80 21.05
C LYS A 2 -37.24 -7.86 21.46
N ILE A 3 -36.90 -8.67 20.45
CA ILE A 3 -35.61 -9.34 20.27
C ILE A 3 -34.54 -8.25 20.21
N VAL A 4 -33.63 -8.20 21.18
CA VAL A 4 -32.41 -7.40 21.09
C VAL A 4 -31.35 -8.30 20.47
N LEU A 5 -31.33 -8.32 19.14
CA LEU A 5 -30.31 -8.98 18.35
C LEU A 5 -29.04 -8.10 18.40
N LEU A 6 -28.24 -8.27 19.45
CA LEU A 6 -26.91 -7.68 19.52
C LEU A 6 -25.96 -8.51 18.63
N LEU A 7 -26.07 -8.32 17.31
CA LEU A 7 -25.03 -8.70 16.36
C LEU A 7 -23.86 -7.74 16.56
N ILE A 8 -23.05 -8.01 17.58
CA ILE A 8 -21.70 -7.47 17.66
C ILE A 8 -20.96 -8.05 16.45
N LEU A 9 -20.81 -7.21 15.43
CA LEU A 9 -19.95 -7.39 14.28
C LEU A 9 -18.53 -7.71 14.77
N LEU A 10 -18.25 -9.00 14.94
CA LEU A 10 -16.90 -9.56 14.97
C LEU A 10 -16.33 -9.46 13.55
N VAL A 11 -16.00 -8.25 13.13
CA VAL A 11 -15.23 -8.05 11.89
C VAL A 11 -13.84 -8.65 12.16
N PRO A 12 -13.41 -9.65 11.38
CA PRO A 12 -12.12 -10.28 11.63
C PRO A 12 -11.00 -9.28 11.35
N PHE A 13 -10.29 -8.87 12.40
CA PHE A 13 -9.08 -8.02 12.35
C PHE A 13 -7.90 -8.65 11.58
N ASN A 14 -8.07 -9.84 11.01
CA ASN A 14 -7.04 -10.58 10.26
C ASN A 14 -7.04 -10.31 8.74
N THR A 15 -8.00 -9.55 8.21
CA THR A 15 -8.13 -9.33 6.75
C THR A 15 -7.10 -8.37 6.17
N GLN A 16 -6.57 -7.43 6.96
CA GLN A 16 -5.91 -6.27 6.38
C GLN A 16 -4.52 -6.54 5.79
N ALA A 17 -3.67 -7.35 6.44
CA ALA A 17 -2.37 -7.77 5.87
C ALA A 17 -2.55 -8.65 4.63
N SER A 18 -3.62 -9.46 4.61
CA SER A 18 -4.01 -10.24 3.44
C SER A 18 -4.38 -9.34 2.26
N SER A 19 -5.08 -8.22 2.49
CA SER A 19 -5.46 -7.28 1.44
C SER A 19 -4.27 -6.59 0.78
N PHE A 20 -3.23 -6.23 1.54
CA PHE A 20 -2.00 -5.67 0.96
C PHE A 20 -1.29 -6.71 0.10
N LYS A 21 -1.10 -7.94 0.61
CA LYS A 21 -0.46 -9.02 -0.15
C LYS A 21 -1.21 -9.30 -1.47
N GLU A 22 -2.53 -9.39 -1.42
CA GLU A 22 -3.36 -9.61 -2.61
C GLU A 22 -3.19 -8.49 -3.66
N LEU A 23 -3.18 -7.22 -3.22
CA LEU A 23 -2.94 -6.07 -4.10
C LEU A 23 -1.52 -6.09 -4.69
N GLY A 24 -0.52 -6.52 -3.93
CA GLY A 24 0.85 -6.66 -4.42
C GLY A 24 1.01 -7.75 -5.48
N GLU A 25 0.25 -8.85 -5.37
CA GLU A 25 0.29 -9.99 -6.30
C GLU A 25 -0.54 -9.74 -7.56
N ARG A 26 -1.70 -9.09 -7.45
CA ARG A 26 -2.64 -8.88 -8.56
C ARG A 26 -2.54 -7.51 -9.22
N GLY A 27 -1.80 -6.59 -8.61
CA GLY A 27 -1.89 -5.18 -8.95
C GLY A 27 -3.24 -4.58 -8.56
N GLY A 28 -3.52 -3.37 -9.05
CA GLY A 28 -4.77 -2.68 -8.77
C GLY A 28 -4.77 -1.24 -9.27
N THR A 29 -5.91 -0.58 -9.12
CA THR A 29 -6.04 0.86 -9.39
C THR A 29 -6.03 1.66 -8.10
N LYS A 30 -5.77 2.96 -8.18
CA LYS A 30 -5.89 3.88 -7.04
C LYS A 30 -7.26 3.80 -6.36
N ASN A 31 -8.34 3.78 -7.14
CA ASN A 31 -9.70 3.66 -6.59
C ASN A 31 -9.89 2.32 -5.87
N GLY A 32 -9.48 1.20 -6.49
CA GLY A 32 -9.59 -0.11 -5.86
C GLY A 32 -8.74 -0.22 -4.58
N VAL A 33 -7.59 0.45 -4.53
CA VAL A 33 -6.76 0.55 -3.32
C VAL A 33 -7.48 1.34 -2.22
N LEU A 34 -8.11 2.48 -2.54
CA LEU A 34 -8.85 3.28 -1.57
C LEU A 34 -10.07 2.53 -1.02
N GLU A 35 -10.80 1.80 -1.88
CA GLU A 35 -11.93 0.97 -1.46
C GLU A 35 -11.50 -0.16 -0.52
N LYS A 36 -10.39 -0.84 -0.83
CA LYS A 36 -9.91 -1.99 -0.05
C LYS A 36 -9.16 -1.61 1.23
N LEU A 37 -8.32 -0.58 1.18
CA LEU A 37 -7.37 -0.24 2.25
C LEU A 37 -7.70 1.05 3.00
N GLY A 38 -8.62 1.85 2.45
CA GLY A 38 -8.91 3.19 2.92
C GLY A 38 -7.86 4.21 2.51
N ASN A 39 -7.93 5.39 3.12
CA ASN A 39 -7.00 6.47 2.86
C ASN A 39 -5.58 6.12 3.38
N PRO A 40 -4.53 6.38 2.58
CA PRO A 40 -3.16 6.32 3.06
C PRO A 40 -2.89 7.45 4.06
N SER A 41 -1.90 7.22 4.91
CA SER A 41 -1.38 8.24 5.83
C SER A 41 -0.73 9.40 5.05
N ILE A 42 -0.02 9.09 3.95
CA ILE A 42 0.63 10.09 3.10
C ILE A 42 0.45 9.73 1.61
N LYS A 43 0.25 10.75 0.77
CA LYS A 43 0.32 10.67 -0.70
C LYS A 43 1.31 11.70 -1.22
N LYS A 44 2.27 11.30 -2.04
CA LYS A 44 3.23 12.25 -2.63
C LYS A 44 3.72 11.78 -4.00
N LYS A 45 3.88 12.72 -4.92
CA LYS A 45 4.47 12.48 -6.24
C LYS A 45 5.97 12.67 -6.19
N PHE A 46 6.71 11.78 -6.84
CA PHE A 46 8.16 11.81 -6.93
C PHE A 46 8.59 11.77 -8.40
N LEU A 47 9.65 12.53 -8.72
CA LEU A 47 10.39 12.29 -9.96
C LEU A 47 11.20 11.00 -9.78
N ALA A 48 10.92 10.00 -10.60
CA ALA A 48 11.39 8.64 -10.36
C ALA A 48 12.92 8.38 -10.51
N PRO A 49 13.75 9.15 -11.27
CA PRO A 49 15.19 8.87 -11.28
C PRO A 49 15.88 9.07 -9.92
N ASN A 50 15.18 9.63 -8.92
CA ASN A 50 15.66 9.81 -7.55
C ASN A 50 15.04 8.81 -6.54
N PHE A 51 14.31 7.80 -7.01
CA PHE A 51 13.61 6.84 -6.15
C PHE A 51 14.19 5.43 -6.34
N GLU A 52 15.24 5.10 -5.60
CA GLU A 52 15.84 3.76 -5.65
C GLU A 52 15.05 2.78 -4.76
N ILE A 53 14.23 1.92 -5.38
CA ILE A 53 13.49 0.88 -4.65
C ILE A 53 14.44 -0.25 -4.25
N LYS A 54 14.88 -0.24 -2.99
CA LYS A 54 15.63 -1.35 -2.38
C LYS A 54 14.68 -2.31 -1.66
N GLY A 55 14.88 -3.62 -1.86
CA GLY A 55 14.39 -4.64 -0.93
C GLY A 55 13.09 -5.40 -1.27
N VAL A 56 12.64 -5.46 -2.53
CA VAL A 56 11.55 -6.38 -2.92
C VAL A 56 11.90 -7.01 -4.27
N GLY A 57 11.64 -8.31 -4.44
CA GLY A 57 12.13 -9.16 -5.54
C GLY A 57 12.20 -8.49 -6.93
N ASN A 58 13.22 -8.90 -7.67
CA ASN A 58 13.87 -8.21 -8.79
C ASN A 58 12.99 -7.83 -10.01
N SER A 59 11.70 -8.14 -10.05
CA SER A 59 10.86 -7.94 -11.24
C SER A 59 9.76 -6.88 -11.09
N THR A 60 9.08 -6.79 -9.94
CA THR A 60 7.83 -6.02 -9.88
C THR A 60 8.04 -4.50 -9.82
N CYS A 61 9.11 -4.04 -9.17
CA CYS A 61 9.32 -2.61 -8.94
C CYS A 61 10.28 -1.94 -9.96
N PHE A 62 10.88 -2.70 -10.87
CA PHE A 62 11.84 -2.18 -11.86
C PHE A 62 11.21 -1.13 -12.79
N LYS A 63 9.91 -1.26 -13.10
CA LYS A 63 9.16 -0.29 -13.91
C LYS A 63 9.24 1.12 -13.29
N ALA A 64 9.15 1.25 -11.96
CA ALA A 64 9.15 2.54 -11.28
C ALA A 64 10.43 3.35 -11.53
N ASN A 65 11.59 2.69 -11.56
CA ASN A 65 12.89 3.35 -11.73
C ASN A 65 13.09 3.94 -13.15
N ASN A 66 12.29 3.48 -14.12
CA ASN A 66 12.36 3.93 -15.52
C ASN A 66 11.30 4.99 -15.87
N LEU A 67 10.45 5.38 -14.91
CA LEU A 67 9.42 6.39 -15.13
C LEU A 67 9.95 7.80 -14.84
N LYS A 68 9.31 8.80 -15.44
CA LYS A 68 9.63 10.21 -15.14
C LYS A 68 9.01 10.66 -13.82
N LEU A 69 7.78 10.21 -13.55
CA LEU A 69 6.98 10.61 -12.40
C LEU A 69 6.23 9.39 -11.87
N ILE A 70 6.22 9.24 -10.56
CA ILE A 70 5.46 8.21 -9.83
C ILE A 70 4.65 8.85 -8.71
N ASP A 71 3.56 8.21 -8.32
CA ASP A 71 2.80 8.56 -7.12
C ASP A 71 3.04 7.49 -6.06
N VAL A 72 3.42 7.89 -4.86
CA VAL A 72 3.75 6.99 -3.76
C VAL A 72 2.83 7.26 -2.60
N TRP A 73 2.14 6.21 -2.16
CA TRP A 73 1.21 6.24 -1.04
C TRP A 73 1.78 5.42 0.10
N ALA A 74 1.82 5.99 1.31
CA ALA A 74 2.33 5.31 2.49
C ALA A 74 1.22 5.03 3.50
N TYR A 75 1.23 3.83 4.08
CA TYR A 75 0.30 3.40 5.12
C TYR A 75 1.07 2.92 6.35
N LYS A 76 0.64 3.37 7.54
CA LYS A 76 1.01 2.77 8.82
C LYS A 76 -0.10 1.87 9.31
N LYS A 77 0.20 0.59 9.56
CA LYS A 77 -0.75 -0.37 10.16
C LYS A 77 -0.08 -1.02 11.37
N PRO A 78 -0.85 -1.66 12.28
CA PRO A 78 -0.29 -2.24 13.51
C PRO A 78 0.86 -3.24 13.29
N LYS A 79 0.89 -3.90 12.11
CA LYS A 79 1.88 -4.93 11.76
C LYS A 79 2.95 -4.44 10.77
N GLY A 80 3.10 -3.13 10.59
CA GLY A 80 4.19 -2.57 9.80
C GLY A 80 3.76 -1.45 8.86
N PHE A 81 4.73 -1.09 8.02
CA PHE A 81 4.69 0.05 7.13
C PHE A 81 4.60 -0.45 5.69
N TYR A 82 3.74 0.19 4.90
CA TYR A 82 3.51 -0.19 3.51
C TYR A 82 3.68 1.02 2.61
N GLN A 83 4.35 0.85 1.47
CA GLN A 83 4.42 1.85 0.41
C GLN A 83 3.87 1.25 -0.88
N LEU A 84 2.90 1.92 -1.48
CA LEU A 84 2.34 1.58 -2.78
C LEU A 84 2.83 2.61 -3.78
N VAL A 85 3.37 2.16 -4.91
CA VAL A 85 3.88 3.02 -5.99
C VAL A 85 2.99 2.85 -7.20
N PHE A 86 2.55 3.96 -7.77
CA PHE A 86 1.66 4.00 -8.91
C PHE A 86 2.30 4.68 -10.11
N ASP A 87 2.04 4.12 -11.29
CA ASP A 87 2.17 4.82 -12.58
C ASP A 87 0.78 5.28 -13.00
N LYS A 88 0.56 6.59 -12.96
CA LYS A 88 -0.77 7.20 -13.15
C LYS A 88 -1.80 6.59 -12.19
N GLU A 89 -2.64 5.68 -12.69
CA GLU A 89 -3.70 5.01 -11.93
C GLU A 89 -3.36 3.57 -11.53
N GLU A 90 -2.31 2.98 -12.10
CA GLU A 90 -1.96 1.57 -11.95
C GLU A 90 -0.96 1.38 -10.80
N LEU A 91 -1.25 0.46 -9.88
CA LEU A 91 -0.33 -0.01 -8.85
C LEU A 91 0.76 -0.86 -9.51
N ILE A 92 1.99 -0.34 -9.52
CA ILE A 92 3.14 -1.01 -10.16
C ILE A 92 4.10 -1.62 -9.13
N CYS A 93 4.03 -1.22 -7.86
CA CYS A 93 4.90 -1.79 -6.83
C CYS A 93 4.27 -1.66 -5.45
N LEU A 94 4.41 -2.72 -4.65
CA LEU A 94 4.09 -2.73 -3.22
C LEU A 94 5.37 -3.07 -2.45
N ARG A 95 5.70 -2.25 -1.45
CA ARG A 95 6.77 -2.50 -0.49
C ARG A 95 6.18 -2.61 0.90
N TRP A 96 6.76 -3.48 1.72
CA TRP A 96 6.39 -3.65 3.12
C TRP A 96 7.63 -3.88 3.99
N SER A 97 7.58 -3.37 5.22
CA SER A 97 8.58 -3.63 6.27
C SER A 97 7.92 -3.56 7.64
N SER A 98 8.45 -4.32 8.61
CA SER A 98 8.10 -4.17 10.02
C SER A 98 8.70 -2.92 10.66
N SER A 99 9.74 -2.32 10.05
CA SER A 99 10.39 -1.07 10.46
C SER A 99 10.15 0.05 9.44
N GLU A 100 10.18 1.30 9.88
CA GLU A 100 10.02 2.50 9.05
C GLU A 100 11.30 2.93 8.31
N GLU A 101 12.48 2.46 8.75
CA GLU A 101 13.78 2.86 8.19
C GLU A 101 13.90 2.62 6.66
N PRO A 102 13.41 1.50 6.07
CA PRO A 102 13.48 1.27 4.62
C PRO A 102 12.65 2.24 3.76
N PHE A 103 11.89 3.13 4.42
CA PHE A 103 10.93 4.06 3.85
C PHE A 103 11.27 5.52 4.16
N ALA A 104 12.53 5.83 4.49
CA ALA A 104 13.00 7.19 4.84
C ALA A 104 12.63 8.30 3.83
N ASN A 105 12.37 7.93 2.57
CA ASN A 105 11.91 8.83 1.52
C ASN A 105 10.45 9.30 1.66
N ILE A 106 9.60 8.51 2.32
CA ILE A 106 8.21 8.83 2.66
C ILE A 106 7.73 7.90 3.79
N GLN A 107 7.68 8.46 5.01
CA GLN A 107 7.29 7.77 6.24
C GLN A 107 5.92 8.27 6.73
N PRO A 108 4.97 7.37 7.03
CA PRO A 108 3.64 7.71 7.52
C PRO A 108 3.56 8.11 8.99
#